data_AF-A0A2C6KLH7-F1
#
_entry.id   AF-A0A2C6KLH7-F1
#
_cell.length_a   1.000
_cell.length_b   1.000
_cell.length_c   1.000
_cell.angle_alpha   90.00
_cell.angle_beta   90.00
_cell.angle_gamma   90.00
#
_symmetry.space_group_name_H-M   'P 1'
#
loop_
_entity.id
_entity.type
_entity.pdbx_description
1 polymer ?
#
loop_
_entity_poly.entity_id
_entity_poly.type
_entity_poly.pdbx_seq_one_letter_code
_entity_poly.pdbx_strand_id
1 'polypeptide(L)'
;MNPKAITAQQMYGVKDALSDEWTPGIFAWLWSKYNNRSLKFNTWITCDGPVDAIWIENLNTVLDDNKILTLANNDRIPMTENTRIVFEVENLNNASPATVSRAGIIYVSSTDLGWKPLILAWLNNRGKTQPNGNEEKTTLTALFEK
;
A
#
# COMPACT_ATOMS: atom_id res chain seq x y z
N MET A 1 -5.25 0.76 0.45
CA MET A 1 -6.27 0.97 -0.60
C MET A 1 -5.80 0.31 -1.88
N ASN A 2 -6.69 -0.26 -2.70
CA ASN A 2 -6.29 -0.85 -3.97
C ASN A 2 -6.49 0.14 -5.12
N PRO A 3 -5.41 0.68 -5.74
CA PRO A 3 -5.51 1.70 -6.78
C PRO A 3 -6.12 1.17 -8.09
N LYS A 4 -6.10 -0.15 -8.34
CA LYS A 4 -6.68 -0.78 -9.53
C LYS A 4 -8.15 -1.14 -9.40
N ALA A 5 -8.68 -1.16 -8.18
CA ALA A 5 -10.10 -1.41 -7.95
C ALA A 5 -10.98 -0.20 -8.31
N ILE A 6 -10.38 0.96 -8.58
CA ILE A 6 -11.05 2.22 -8.89
C ILE A 6 -10.41 2.87 -10.11
N THR A 7 -11.15 3.75 -10.78
CA THR A 7 -10.59 4.55 -11.87
C THR A 7 -9.69 5.67 -11.32
N ALA A 8 -8.75 6.16 -12.13
CA ALA A 8 -7.89 7.29 -11.75
C ALA A 8 -8.72 8.55 -11.40
N GLN A 9 -9.83 8.78 -12.11
CA GLN A 9 -10.78 9.84 -11.83
C GLN A 9 -11.44 9.69 -10.45
N GLN A 10 -11.88 8.48 -10.07
CA GLN A 10 -12.42 8.22 -8.73
C GLN A 10 -11.34 8.30 -7.64
N MET A 11 -10.07 8.04 -7.98
CA MET A 11 -8.95 8.11 -7.04
C MET A 11 -8.58 9.56 -6.70
N TYR A 12 -8.40 10.42 -7.70
CA TYR A 12 -7.90 11.79 -7.50
C TYR A 12 -8.99 12.86 -7.52
N GLY A 13 -10.13 12.58 -8.14
CA GLY A 13 -11.23 13.50 -8.34
C GLY A 13 -11.41 13.84 -9.82
N VAL A 14 -12.61 14.29 -10.14
CA VAL A 14 -13.01 14.64 -11.50
C VAL A 14 -13.94 15.83 -11.47
N LYS A 15 -13.84 16.66 -12.50
CA LYS A 15 -14.79 17.75 -12.76
C LYS A 15 -15.96 17.18 -13.57
N ASP A 16 -17.18 17.36 -13.07
CA ASP A 16 -18.38 16.96 -13.80
C ASP A 16 -18.53 17.83 -15.05
N ALA A 17 -18.73 17.20 -16.21
CA ALA A 17 -18.84 17.88 -17.49
C ALA A 17 -20.18 18.65 -17.67
N LEU A 18 -21.21 18.30 -16.89
CA LEU A 18 -22.54 18.89 -16.96
C LEU A 18 -22.73 19.99 -15.92
N SER A 19 -22.33 19.75 -14.67
CA SER A 19 -22.53 20.72 -13.58
C SER A 19 -21.34 21.67 -13.39
N ASP A 20 -20.19 21.38 -14.01
CA ASP A 20 -18.92 22.08 -13.77
C ASP A 20 -18.41 21.98 -12.31
N GLU A 21 -19.02 21.12 -11.49
CA GLU A 21 -18.66 20.93 -10.09
C GLU A 21 -17.51 19.93 -9.93
N TRP A 22 -16.68 20.17 -8.91
CA TRP A 22 -15.57 19.29 -8.57
C TRP A 22 -16.00 18.21 -7.58
N THR A 23 -15.80 16.94 -7.95
CA THR A 23 -15.98 15.81 -7.03
C THR A 23 -14.61 15.33 -6.54
N PRO A 24 -14.32 15.39 -5.23
CA PRO A 24 -13.04 14.92 -4.70
C PRO A 24 -12.93 13.39 -4.81
N GLY A 25 -11.74 12.92 -5.18
CA GLY A 25 -11.45 11.49 -5.24
C GLY A 25 -11.15 10.87 -3.87
N ILE A 26 -11.18 9.54 -3.81
CA ILE A 26 -10.97 8.76 -2.59
C ILE A 26 -9.58 9.01 -2.01
N PHE A 27 -8.54 9.01 -2.85
CA PHE A 27 -7.16 9.29 -2.41
C PHE A 27 -7.01 10.74 -1.97
N ALA A 28 -7.58 11.70 -2.72
CA ALA A 28 -7.55 13.11 -2.36
C ALA A 28 -8.23 13.38 -1.01
N TRP A 29 -9.34 12.71 -0.73
CA TRP A 29 -10.03 12.79 0.56
C TRP A 29 -9.21 12.16 1.69
N LEU A 30 -8.65 10.96 1.49
CA LEU A 30 -7.76 10.32 2.46
C LEU A 30 -6.55 11.21 2.76
N TRP A 31 -5.94 11.77 1.72
CA TRP A 31 -4.83 12.70 1.83
C TRP A 31 -5.21 13.91 2.68
N SER A 32 -6.29 14.62 2.33
CA SER A 32 -6.74 15.79 3.09
C SER A 32 -6.99 15.49 4.57
N LYS A 33 -7.58 14.33 4.88
CA LYS A 33 -7.89 13.93 6.26
C LYS A 33 -6.66 13.55 7.08
N TYR A 34 -5.74 12.81 6.49
CA TYR A 34 -4.64 12.16 7.22
C TYR A 34 -3.28 12.85 7.04
N ASN A 35 -3.13 13.71 6.05
CA ASN A 35 -1.98 14.59 5.88
C ASN A 35 -2.05 15.80 6.82
N ASN A 36 -2.06 15.53 8.13
CA ASN A 36 -2.31 16.52 9.16
C ASN A 36 -1.24 16.46 10.26
N ARG A 37 -0.54 17.59 10.48
CA ARG A 37 0.52 17.73 11.50
C ARG A 37 0.01 17.61 12.93
N SER A 38 -1.29 17.78 13.18
CA SER A 38 -1.88 17.64 14.52
C SER A 38 -2.03 16.18 14.98
N LEU A 39 -1.90 15.22 14.06
CA LEU A 39 -1.96 13.80 14.39
C LEU A 39 -0.72 13.41 15.20
N LYS A 40 -0.96 12.80 16.36
CA LYS A 40 0.08 12.37 17.31
C LYS A 40 1.08 11.36 16.73
N PHE A 41 0.65 10.57 15.75
CA PHE A 41 1.42 9.45 15.20
C PHE A 41 1.69 9.65 13.71
N ASN A 42 2.69 8.92 13.21
CA ASN A 42 2.96 8.86 11.78
C ASN A 42 1.82 8.14 11.07
N THR A 43 1.32 8.75 10.00
CA THR A 43 0.25 8.16 9.18
C THR A 43 0.84 7.54 7.92
N TRP A 44 0.54 6.26 7.71
CA TRP A 44 0.99 5.49 6.56
C TRP A 44 -0.18 5.25 5.62
N ILE A 45 -0.11 5.81 4.42
CA ILE A 45 -1.08 5.59 3.36
C ILE A 45 -0.54 4.48 2.46
N THR A 46 -1.11 3.28 2.60
CA THR A 46 -0.70 2.11 1.81
C THR A 46 -1.56 1.98 0.55
N CYS A 47 -0.90 1.94 -0.61
CA CYS A 47 -1.48 1.57 -1.89
C CYS A 47 -1.09 0.13 -2.22
N ASP A 48 -2.05 -0.79 -2.12
CA ASP A 48 -1.87 -2.23 -2.29
C ASP A 48 -2.50 -2.69 -3.60
N GLY A 49 -1.65 -2.98 -4.58
CA GLY A 49 -2.07 -3.38 -5.92
C GLY A 49 -1.03 -3.00 -6.98
N PRO A 50 -1.17 -3.51 -8.21
CA PRO A 50 -0.12 -3.36 -9.21
C PRO A 50 0.03 -1.91 -9.69
N VAL A 51 1.28 -1.50 -9.92
CA VAL A 51 1.62 -0.18 -10.46
C VAL A 51 1.20 -0.08 -11.92
N ASP A 52 0.63 1.06 -12.28
CA ASP A 52 0.28 1.42 -13.65
C ASP A 52 0.58 2.90 -13.88
N ALA A 53 1.12 3.22 -15.07
CA ALA A 53 1.49 4.57 -15.47
C ALA A 53 0.37 5.59 -15.25
N ILE A 54 -0.89 5.24 -15.51
CA ILE A 54 -2.03 6.18 -15.48
C ILE A 54 -2.25 6.76 -14.09
N TRP A 55 -2.18 5.95 -13.03
CA TRP A 55 -2.46 6.44 -11.69
C TRP A 55 -1.19 6.93 -10.99
N ILE A 56 -0.05 6.26 -11.17
CA ILE A 56 1.19 6.59 -10.44
C ILE A 56 1.78 7.93 -10.88
N GLU A 57 1.54 8.35 -12.13
CA GLU A 57 2.07 9.63 -12.64
C GLU A 57 1.55 10.84 -11.85
N ASN A 58 0.30 10.80 -11.39
CA ASN A 58 -0.30 11.84 -10.55
C ASN A 58 0.35 11.95 -9.17
N LEU A 59 1.17 10.98 -8.76
CA LEU A 59 1.93 11.01 -7.51
C LEU A 59 3.39 11.46 -7.69
N ASN A 60 3.88 11.67 -8.92
CA ASN A 60 5.29 12.00 -9.13
C ASN A 60 5.74 13.25 -8.35
N THR A 61 4.90 14.28 -8.25
CA THR A 61 5.23 15.55 -7.55
C THR A 61 5.17 15.44 -6.02
N VAL A 62 4.51 14.41 -5.49
CA VAL A 62 4.52 14.15 -4.04
C VAL A 62 5.61 13.16 -3.65
N LEU A 63 6.04 12.31 -4.60
CA LEU A 63 7.12 11.36 -4.40
C LEU A 63 8.51 12.00 -4.59
N ASP A 64 8.63 13.01 -5.44
CA ASP A 64 9.88 13.78 -5.61
C ASP A 64 10.22 14.70 -4.42
N ASP A 65 11.22 15.57 -4.58
CA ASP A 65 11.67 16.49 -3.55
C ASP A 65 10.68 17.62 -3.25
N ASN A 66 9.71 17.88 -4.14
CA ASN A 66 8.71 18.92 -3.93
C ASN A 66 7.72 18.53 -2.83
N LYS A 67 7.45 17.22 -2.65
CA LYS A 67 6.53 16.70 -1.63
C LYS A 67 5.16 17.38 -1.66
N ILE A 68 4.62 17.66 -2.85
CA ILE A 68 3.32 18.32 -3.04
C ILE A 68 2.40 17.44 -3.88
N LEU A 69 1.23 17.10 -3.35
CA LEU A 69 0.16 16.50 -4.14
C LEU A 69 -0.52 17.59 -4.97
N THR A 70 -0.54 17.42 -6.29
CA THR A 70 -1.21 18.33 -7.22
C THR A 70 -2.42 17.62 -7.82
N LEU A 71 -3.61 18.17 -7.60
CA LEU A 71 -4.87 17.65 -8.14
C LEU A 71 -5.25 18.37 -9.44
N ALA A 72 -6.11 17.74 -10.25
CA ALA A 72 -6.54 18.30 -11.54
C ALA A 72 -7.33 19.62 -11.41
N ASN A 73 -7.90 19.91 -10.23
CA ASN A 73 -8.51 21.20 -9.91
C ASN A 73 -7.48 22.30 -9.55
N ASN A 74 -6.18 22.03 -9.72
CA ASN A 74 -5.05 22.87 -9.34
C ASN A 74 -4.83 23.02 -7.82
N ASP A 75 -5.49 22.22 -6.99
CA ASP A 75 -5.16 22.18 -5.56
C ASP A 75 -3.75 21.61 -5.36
N ARG A 76 -2.96 22.31 -4.56
CA ARG A 76 -1.59 21.95 -4.22
C ARG A 76 -1.48 21.74 -2.72
N ILE A 77 -1.40 20.48 -2.31
CA ILE A 77 -1.42 20.09 -0.90
C ILE A 77 -0.03 19.57 -0.51
N PRO A 78 0.77 20.32 0.27
CA PRO A 78 2.09 19.87 0.69
C PRO A 78 1.98 18.71 1.69
N MET A 79 2.85 17.72 1.54
CA MET A 79 2.96 16.58 2.44
C MET A 79 3.50 17.01 3.81
N THR A 80 2.91 16.49 4.87
CA THR A 80 3.36 16.70 6.25
C THR A 80 4.44 15.68 6.61
N GLU A 81 5.35 16.05 7.51
CA GLU A 81 6.49 15.21 7.89
C GLU A 81 6.10 13.87 8.53
N ASN A 82 4.93 13.84 9.18
CA ASN A 82 4.36 12.65 9.80
C ASN A 82 3.59 11.75 8.83
N THR A 83 3.41 12.14 7.57
CA THR A 83 2.74 11.31 6.56
C THR A 83 3.77 10.51 5.79
N ARG A 84 3.46 9.26 5.44
CA ARG A 84 4.26 8.36 4.60
C ARG A 84 3.36 7.66 3.60
N ILE A 85 3.86 7.44 2.39
CA ILE A 85 3.18 6.64 1.37
C ILE A 85 3.97 5.35 1.18
N VAL A 86 3.28 4.22 1.14
CA VAL A 86 3.88 2.92 0.82
C VAL A 86 3.11 2.27 -0.31
N PHE A 87 3.84 1.62 -1.21
CA PHE A 87 3.30 0.83 -2.29
C PHE A 87 3.60 -0.64 -2.01
N GLU A 88 2.55 -1.45 -1.88
CA GLU A 88 2.65 -2.90 -1.83
C GLU A 88 2.33 -3.43 -3.23
N VAL A 89 3.37 -3.88 -3.93
CA VAL A 89 3.33 -4.22 -5.35
C VAL A 89 4.07 -5.52 -5.56
N GLU A 90 3.55 -6.39 -6.43
CA GLU A 90 4.20 -7.66 -6.76
C GLU A 90 5.44 -7.47 -7.65
N ASN A 91 5.33 -6.60 -8.65
CA ASN A 91 6.40 -6.30 -9.61
C ASN A 91 6.27 -4.86 -10.15
N LEU A 92 7.32 -4.40 -10.83
CA LEU A 92 7.45 -3.04 -11.38
C LEU A 92 7.41 -3.03 -12.92
N ASN A 93 6.90 -4.08 -13.57
CA ASN A 93 6.97 -4.25 -15.02
C ASN A 93 6.31 -3.11 -15.81
N ASN A 94 5.30 -2.46 -15.23
CA ASN A 94 4.56 -1.36 -15.84
C ASN A 94 4.92 0.02 -15.26
N ALA A 95 5.98 0.12 -14.47
CA ALA A 95 6.46 1.37 -13.89
C ALA A 95 7.67 1.89 -14.69
N SER A 96 7.70 3.20 -14.95
CA SER A 96 8.87 3.81 -15.59
C SER A 96 10.06 3.90 -14.63
N PRO A 97 11.32 3.81 -15.11
CA PRO A 97 12.51 4.03 -14.28
C PRO A 97 12.48 5.37 -13.51
N ALA A 98 11.91 6.42 -14.12
CA ALA A 98 11.76 7.73 -13.48
C ALA A 98 10.77 7.70 -12.30
N THR A 99 9.70 6.91 -12.40
CA THR A 99 8.73 6.73 -11.31
C THR A 99 9.37 6.01 -10.12
N VAL A 100 10.10 4.93 -10.39
CA VAL A 100 10.71 4.11 -9.33
C VAL A 100 11.92 4.79 -8.69
N SER A 101 12.64 5.66 -9.40
CA SER A 101 13.79 6.37 -8.85
C SER A 101 13.42 7.39 -7.75
N ARG A 102 12.14 7.74 -7.63
CA ARG A 102 11.63 8.67 -6.61
C ARG A 102 11.27 8.00 -5.29
N ALA A 103 11.33 6.66 -5.22
CA ALA A 103 10.96 5.89 -4.05
C ALA A 103 12.09 4.95 -3.62
N GLY A 104 12.18 4.67 -2.31
CA GLY A 104 13.00 3.58 -1.81
C GLY A 104 12.35 2.23 -2.15
N ILE A 105 13.13 1.31 -2.71
CA ILE A 105 12.64 -0.02 -3.11
C ILE A 105 13.20 -1.07 -2.15
N ILE A 106 12.32 -1.88 -1.58
CA ILE A 106 12.68 -3.07 -0.81
C ILE A 106 12.28 -4.28 -1.66
N TYR A 107 13.25 -5.09 -2.04
CA TYR A 107 13.02 -6.34 -2.76
C TYR A 107 12.95 -7.50 -1.77
N VAL A 108 11.94 -8.35 -1.91
CA VAL A 108 11.76 -9.57 -1.10
C VAL A 108 11.85 -10.77 -2.04
N SER A 109 12.83 -11.64 -1.83
CA SER A 109 12.96 -12.85 -2.66
C SER A 109 11.93 -13.90 -2.24
N SER A 110 11.46 -14.69 -3.20
CA SER A 110 10.60 -15.86 -2.95
C SER A 110 11.30 -16.94 -2.11
N THR A 111 12.62 -16.92 -2.05
CA THR A 111 13.44 -17.86 -1.30
C THR A 111 13.73 -17.45 0.15
N ASP A 112 13.51 -16.18 0.52
CA ASP A 112 14.02 -15.64 1.79
C ASP A 112 13.24 -16.17 3.00
N LEU A 113 11.91 -16.26 2.90
CA LEU A 113 11.06 -16.73 4.01
C LEU A 113 10.81 -18.25 3.95
N GLY A 114 10.53 -18.77 2.75
CA GLY A 114 10.07 -20.15 2.55
C GLY A 114 8.73 -20.45 3.25
N TRP A 115 8.26 -21.70 3.16
CA TRP A 115 6.99 -22.13 3.75
C TRP A 115 7.12 -22.55 5.23
N LYS A 116 8.34 -22.90 5.68
CA LYS A 116 8.58 -23.47 7.02
C LYS A 116 8.12 -22.55 8.16
N PRO A 117 8.41 -21.23 8.18
CA PRO A 117 7.97 -20.35 9.25
C PRO A 117 6.44 -20.30 9.39
N LEU A 118 5.70 -20.36 8.28
CA LEU A 118 4.23 -20.36 8.26
C LEU A 118 3.68 -21.62 8.95
N ILE A 119 4.22 -22.79 8.60
CA ILE A 119 3.82 -24.07 9.21
C ILE A 119 4.17 -24.10 10.70
N LEU A 120 5.37 -23.66 11.09
CA LEU A 120 5.78 -23.60 12.49
C LEU A 120 4.88 -22.67 13.31
N ALA A 121 4.52 -21.50 12.78
CA ALA A 121 3.58 -20.58 13.43
C ALA A 121 2.19 -21.20 13.62
N TRP A 122 1.67 -21.88 12.58
CA TRP A 122 0.39 -22.57 12.64
C TRP A 122 0.40 -23.73 13.65
N LEU A 123 1.44 -24.55 13.66
CA LEU A 123 1.64 -25.65 14.62
C LEU A 123 1.74 -25.14 16.07
N ASN A 124 2.44 -24.02 16.28
CA ASN A 124 2.54 -23.38 17.59
C ASN A 124 1.19 -22.83 18.09
N ASN A 125 0.32 -22.39 17.19
CA ASN A 125 -1.02 -21.93 17.56
C ASN A 125 -1.97 -23.10 17.87
N ARG A 126 -1.87 -24.22 17.14
CA ARG A 126 -2.70 -25.41 17.38
C ARG A 126 -2.63 -25.94 18.81
N GLY A 127 -1.43 -25.98 19.39
CA GLY A 127 -1.22 -26.41 20.80
C GLY A 127 -1.98 -25.57 21.83
N LYS A 128 -2.40 -24.35 21.47
CA LYS A 128 -3.17 -23.45 22.33
C LYS A 128 -4.68 -23.51 22.08
N THR A 129 -5.09 -23.83 20.85
CA THR A 129 -6.49 -23.71 20.41
C THR A 129 -7.29 -25.01 20.46
N GLN A 130 -6.63 -26.17 20.43
CA GLN A 130 -7.30 -27.47 20.35
C GLN A 130 -7.18 -28.30 21.63
N PRO A 131 -8.21 -29.07 22.03
CA PRO A 131 -8.18 -29.92 23.23
C PRO A 131 -7.01 -30.92 23.25
N ASN A 132 -6.61 -31.45 22.08
CA ASN A 132 -5.49 -32.39 21.90
C ASN A 132 -4.31 -31.75 21.14
N GLY A 133 -4.21 -30.41 21.15
CA GLY A 133 -3.31 -29.67 20.26
C GLY A 133 -1.82 -30.00 20.40
N ASN A 134 -1.38 -30.49 21.56
CA ASN A 134 0.02 -30.86 21.79
C ASN A 134 0.41 -32.20 21.12
N GLU A 135 -0.49 -33.18 21.13
CA GLU A 135 -0.29 -34.47 20.44
C GLU A 135 -0.35 -34.29 18.92
N GLU A 136 -1.32 -33.50 18.45
CA GLU A 136 -1.43 -33.15 17.03
C GLU A 136 -0.19 -32.38 16.54
N LYS A 137 0.28 -31.41 17.31
CA LYS A 137 1.49 -30.64 16.97
C LYS A 137 2.69 -31.57 16.77
N THR A 138 2.89 -32.52 17.70
CA THR A 138 4.02 -33.46 17.65
C THR A 138 3.95 -34.33 16.41
N THR A 139 2.76 -34.88 16.13
CA THR A 139 2.50 -35.73 14.96
C THR A 139 2.69 -34.97 13.65
N LEU A 140 2.13 -33.76 13.54
CA LEU A 140 2.19 -32.95 12.33
C LEU A 140 3.61 -32.41 12.07
N THR A 141 4.37 -32.04 13.11
CA THR A 141 5.76 -31.59 12.95
C THR A 141 6.60 -32.66 12.27
N ALA A 142 6.47 -33.92 12.69
CA ALA A 142 7.19 -35.05 12.11
C ALA A 142 6.87 -35.32 10.63
N LEU A 143 5.68 -34.90 10.14
CA LEU A 143 5.30 -35.04 8.73
C LEU A 143 5.96 -33.98 7.82
N PHE A 144 6.32 -32.81 8.36
CA PHE A 144 6.95 -31.72 7.60
C PHE A 144 8.48 -31.72 7.66
N GLU A 145 9.09 -32.59 8.48
CA GLU A 145 10.54 -32.76 8.59
C GLU A 145 11.11 -33.91 7.75
N LYS A 146 10.24 -34.74 7.13
CA LYS A 146 10.62 -35.75 6.14
C LYS A 146 10.80 -35.14 4.76
#